data_AF-A0A2E6N0Z0-F1
#
_entry.id   AF-A0A2E6N0Z0-F1
#
_cell.length_a   1.000
_cell.length_b   1.000
_cell.length_c   1.000
_cell.angle_alpha   90.00
_cell.angle_beta   90.00
_cell.angle_gamma   90.00
#
_symmetry.space_group_name_H-M   'P 1'
#
loop_
_entity.id
_entity.type
_entity.pdbx_description
1 polymer ?
#
loop_
_entity_poly.entity_id
_entity_poly.type
_entity_poly.pdbx_seq_one_letter_code
_entity_poly.pdbx_strand_id
1 'polypeptide(L)'
;MRTILIAFLICLFSSQVISVTAAEAKWISLFDDRSIEGWSNPFDWGALAVEEGEIVLRGDRKYFLVSDHVYRDFELEVELFVPPGGNSGIQFRCVFMM
;
A
#
# COMPACT_ATOMS: atom_id res chain seq x y z
N MET A 1 24.84 63.32 -16.06
CA MET A 1 25.43 61.96 -15.95
C MET A 1 25.70 61.66 -14.47
N ARG A 2 24.74 61.08 -13.73
CA ARG A 2 24.95 60.44 -12.41
C ARG A 2 23.68 59.88 -11.74
N THR A 3 22.51 59.98 -12.38
CA THR A 3 21.24 59.51 -11.81
C THR A 3 20.58 58.34 -12.55
N ILE A 4 21.19 57.85 -13.64
CA ILE A 4 20.61 56.75 -14.45
C ILE A 4 21.12 55.36 -14.00
N LEU A 5 22.13 55.30 -13.12
CA LEU A 5 22.77 54.03 -12.76
C LEU A 5 22.07 53.20 -11.66
N ILE A 6 20.95 53.67 -11.09
CA ILE A 6 20.30 53.00 -9.94
C ILE A 6 19.11 52.14 -10.38
N ALA A 7 18.61 52.28 -11.61
CA ALA A 7 17.39 51.59 -12.05
C ALA A 7 17.59 50.14 -12.56
N PHE A 8 18.83 49.63 -12.58
CA PHE A 8 19.14 48.29 -13.12
C PHE A 8 19.56 47.26 -12.07
N LEU A 9 19.32 47.51 -10.78
CA LEU A 9 19.81 46.65 -9.69
C LEU A 9 18.73 45.84 -8.95
N ILE A 10 17.48 45.78 -9.42
CA ILE A 10 16.39 45.11 -8.67
C ILE A 10 15.52 44.21 -9.57
N CYS A 11 16.14 43.45 -10.48
CA CYS A 11 15.45 42.37 -11.20
C CYS A 11 16.25 41.06 -11.23
N LEU A 12 16.98 40.77 -10.16
CA LEU A 12 17.31 39.38 -9.80
C LEU A 12 16.30 38.88 -8.76
N PHE A 13 15.01 38.88 -9.12
CA PHE A 13 14.08 37.96 -8.50
C PHE A 13 14.45 36.57 -9.05
N SER A 14 15.43 35.94 -8.40
CA SER A 14 15.76 34.55 -8.66
C SER A 14 14.46 33.76 -8.54
N SER A 15 13.98 33.20 -9.64
CA SER A 15 12.91 32.22 -9.63
C SER A 15 13.45 31.01 -8.89
N GLN A 16 13.20 30.95 -7.58
CA GLN A 16 13.40 29.74 -6.79
C GLN A 16 12.40 28.74 -7.35
N VAL A 17 12.87 27.89 -8.27
CA VAL A 17 12.12 26.71 -8.70
C VAL A 17 12.07 25.81 -7.46
N ILE A 18 10.95 25.87 -6.74
CA ILE A 18 10.66 24.90 -5.70
C ILE A 18 10.38 23.60 -6.44
N SER A 19 11.42 22.78 -6.62
CA SER A 19 11.23 21.38 -6.98
C SER A 19 10.46 20.73 -5.84
N VAL A 20 9.15 20.56 -6.02
CA VAL A 20 8.37 19.63 -5.20
C VAL A 20 8.84 18.25 -5.61
N THR A 21 9.83 17.72 -4.89
CA THR A 21 10.09 16.29 -4.90
C THR A 21 8.86 15.62 -4.33
N ALA A 22 8.24 14.70 -5.08
CA ALA A 22 7.21 13.85 -4.50
C ALA A 22 7.83 13.17 -3.28
N ALA A 23 7.22 13.35 -2.11
CA ALA A 23 7.65 12.62 -0.92
C ALA A 23 7.54 11.13 -1.25
N GLU A 24 8.61 10.37 -1.04
CA GLU A 24 8.55 8.91 -1.20
C GLU A 24 7.45 8.38 -0.28
N ALA A 25 6.52 7.62 -0.85
CA ALA A 25 5.45 7.00 -0.09
C ALA A 25 6.08 6.00 0.89
N LYS A 26 5.70 6.10 2.17
CA LYS A 26 6.19 5.17 3.19
C LYS A 26 5.42 3.85 3.06
N TRP A 27 6.14 2.74 2.92
CA TRP A 27 5.57 1.40 3.01
C TRP A 27 4.92 1.15 4.37
N ILE A 28 3.74 0.53 4.35
CA ILE A 28 3.01 0.09 5.54
C ILE A 28 2.97 -1.43 5.50
N SER A 29 3.53 -2.08 6.52
CA SER A 29 3.41 -3.54 6.63
C SER A 29 1.98 -3.91 6.97
N LEU A 30 1.41 -4.85 6.20
CA LEU A 30 0.07 -5.40 6.46
C LEU A 30 0.12 -6.67 7.33
N PHE A 31 1.32 -7.15 7.66
CA PHE A 31 1.56 -8.34 8.46
C PHE A 31 2.79 -8.14 9.34
N ASP A 32 2.75 -8.63 10.57
CA ASP A 32 3.76 -8.43 11.61
C ASP A 32 4.51 -9.72 11.97
N ASP A 33 4.46 -10.71 11.07
CA ASP A 33 5.01 -12.05 11.16
C ASP A 33 4.40 -12.93 12.26
N ARG A 34 3.37 -12.45 12.97
CA ARG A 34 2.92 -13.06 14.23
C ARG A 34 1.41 -13.14 14.38
N SER A 35 0.68 -12.20 13.80
CA SER A 35 -0.75 -12.06 14.02
C SER A 35 -1.52 -11.82 12.73
N ILE A 36 -2.82 -12.04 12.81
CA ILE A 36 -3.79 -11.76 11.75
C ILE A 36 -4.54 -10.45 12.02
N GLU A 37 -3.98 -9.57 12.86
CA GLU A 37 -4.61 -8.31 13.20
C GLU A 37 -4.79 -7.44 11.94
N GLY A 38 -5.97 -6.83 11.79
CA GLY A 38 -6.33 -6.08 10.60
C GLY A 38 -6.78 -6.93 9.41
N TRP A 39 -7.01 -8.23 9.62
CA TRP A 39 -7.56 -9.14 8.61
C TRP A 39 -8.78 -9.91 9.13
N SER A 40 -9.75 -10.09 8.25
CA SER A 40 -11.00 -10.78 8.52
C SER A 40 -11.30 -11.86 7.47
N ASN A 41 -11.91 -12.95 7.91
CA ASN A 41 -12.56 -13.94 7.05
C ASN A 41 -14.05 -13.59 6.91
N PRO A 42 -14.58 -13.37 5.69
CA PRO A 42 -15.99 -13.08 5.50
C PRO A 42 -16.89 -14.33 5.57
N PHE A 43 -16.33 -15.53 5.71
CA PHE A 43 -17.05 -16.79 5.79
C PHE A 43 -16.99 -17.41 7.19
N ASP A 44 -17.93 -18.31 7.47
CA ASP A 44 -17.94 -19.15 8.67
C ASP A 44 -17.17 -20.47 8.48
N TRP A 45 -16.47 -20.63 7.36
CA TRP A 45 -15.60 -21.76 7.05
C TRP A 45 -14.19 -21.31 6.65
N GLY A 46 -13.29 -22.30 6.50
CA GLY A 46 -11.87 -22.06 6.25
C GLY A 46 -11.07 -21.98 7.55
N ALA A 47 -9.78 -22.26 7.45
CA ALA A 47 -8.84 -22.15 8.56
C ALA A 47 -7.74 -21.15 8.20
N LEU A 48 -7.45 -20.27 9.16
CA LEU A 48 -6.38 -19.29 9.11
C LEU A 48 -5.38 -19.61 10.21
N ALA A 49 -4.09 -19.61 9.87
CA ALA A 49 -3.01 -19.73 10.84
C ALA A 49 -1.84 -18.84 10.44
N VAL A 50 -1.01 -18.49 11.44
CA VAL A 50 0.33 -17.97 11.21
C VAL A 50 1.31 -19.07 11.58
N GLU A 51 2.09 -19.54 10.60
CA GLU A 51 3.03 -20.63 10.74
C GLU A 51 4.38 -20.19 10.18
N GLU A 52 5.45 -20.29 10.97
CA GLU A 52 6.82 -19.95 10.53
C GLU A 52 6.99 -18.51 9.97
N GLY A 53 6.15 -17.58 10.42
CA GLY A 53 6.16 -16.21 9.91
C GLY A 53 5.44 -16.04 8.56
N GLU A 54 4.55 -16.97 8.22
CA GLU A 54 3.71 -16.90 7.03
C GLU A 54 2.23 -16.99 7.40
N ILE A 55 1.38 -16.27 6.67
CA ILE A 55 -0.07 -16.46 6.76
C ILE A 55 -0.45 -17.67 5.91
N VAL A 56 -1.01 -18.70 6.54
CA VAL A 56 -1.42 -19.94 5.86
C VAL A 56 -2.94 -20.05 5.83
N LEU A 57 -3.49 -20.06 4.61
CA LEU A 57 -4.91 -20.27 4.36
C LEU A 57 -5.19 -21.72 3.97
N ARG A 58 -6.16 -22.35 4.63
CA ARG A 58 -6.60 -23.72 4.30
C ARG A 58 -8.12 -23.75 4.13
N GLY A 59 -8.58 -24.31 3.02
CA GLY A 59 -10.01 -24.45 2.74
C GLY A 59 -10.27 -25.51 1.68
N ASP A 60 -11.43 -26.16 1.79
CA ASP A 60 -11.99 -27.10 0.81
C ASP A 60 -12.99 -26.41 -0.16
N ARG A 61 -13.27 -25.13 0.12
CA ARG A 61 -14.18 -24.24 -0.61
C ARG A 61 -13.50 -22.91 -0.86
N LYS A 62 -14.16 -22.04 -1.64
CA LYS A 62 -13.76 -20.64 -1.80
C LYS A 62 -13.57 -20.01 -0.43
N TYR A 63 -12.40 -19.45 -0.18
CA TYR A 63 -12.02 -18.90 1.11
C TYR A 63 -11.17 -17.65 0.90
N PHE A 64 -11.39 -16.61 1.71
CA PHE A 64 -10.74 -15.32 1.57
C PHE A 64 -10.23 -14.80 2.90
N LEU A 65 -9.13 -14.05 2.81
CA LEU A 65 -8.64 -13.19 3.86
C LEU A 65 -8.73 -11.76 3.32
N VAL A 66 -9.44 -10.90 4.05
CA VAL A 66 -9.80 -9.54 3.62
C VAL A 66 -9.21 -8.56 4.62
N SER A 67 -8.50 -7.53 4.14
CA SER A 67 -8.02 -6.48 5.04
C SER A 67 -9.19 -5.69 5.60
N ASP A 68 -9.13 -5.35 6.88
CA ASP A 68 -10.10 -4.47 7.55
C ASP A 68 -9.98 -3.01 7.09
N HIS A 69 -8.92 -2.69 6.33
CA HIS A 69 -8.65 -1.36 5.80
C HIS A 69 -9.07 -1.22 4.33
N VAL A 70 -9.53 -0.03 3.98
CA VAL A 70 -9.91 0.33 2.60
C VAL A 70 -8.85 1.27 2.02
N TYR A 71 -8.30 0.88 0.86
CA TYR A 71 -7.27 1.64 0.14
C TYR A 71 -7.80 2.15 -1.19
N ARG A 72 -7.45 3.40 -1.55
CA ARG A 72 -7.85 4.00 -2.84
C ARG A 72 -6.80 3.77 -3.92
N ASP A 73 -5.68 4.48 -3.79
CA ASP A 73 -4.49 4.39 -4.63
C ASP A 73 -3.39 3.78 -3.76
N PHE A 74 -2.78 2.70 -4.23
CA PHE A 74 -1.76 1.98 -3.47
C PHE A 74 -0.81 1.26 -4.41
N GLU A 75 0.39 1.01 -3.91
CA GLU A 75 1.28 -0.03 -4.40
C GLU A 75 1.25 -1.18 -3.39
N LEU A 76 1.17 -2.41 -3.89
CA LEU A 76 1.16 -3.62 -3.06
C LEU A 76 2.34 -4.49 -3.47
N GLU A 77 3.17 -4.81 -2.49
CA GLU A 77 4.22 -5.80 -2.60
C GLU A 77 3.92 -6.95 -1.64
N VAL A 78 4.03 -8.18 -2.12
CA VAL A 78 3.72 -9.38 -1.35
C VAL A 78 4.40 -10.59 -1.98
N GLU A 79 4.94 -11.45 -1.12
CA GLU A 79 5.43 -12.77 -1.48
C GLU A 79 4.31 -13.79 -1.28
N LEU A 80 4.12 -14.67 -2.26
CA LEU A 80 3.04 -15.65 -2.24
C LEU A 80 3.57 -17.02 -2.62
N PHE A 81 3.11 -18.04 -1.92
CA PHE A 81 3.28 -19.43 -2.30
C PHE A 81 1.91 -20.07 -2.58
N VAL A 82 1.79 -20.74 -3.72
CA VAL A 82 0.61 -21.56 -4.06
C VAL A 82 1.08 -23.00 -4.28
N PRO A 83 0.62 -23.97 -3.47
CA PRO A 83 1.05 -25.35 -3.60
C PRO A 83 0.53 -25.98 -4.91
N PRO A 84 1.12 -27.11 -5.37
CA PRO A 84 0.65 -27.81 -6.55
C PRO A 84 -0.85 -28.13 -6.50
N GLY A 85 -1.59 -27.72 -7.54
CA GLY A 85 -3.06 -27.86 -7.61
C GLY A 85 -3.85 -26.79 -6.85
N GLY A 86 -3.18 -25.87 -6.15
CA GLY A 86 -3.81 -24.74 -5.50
C GLY A 86 -4.35 -23.71 -6.49
N ASN A 87 -5.40 -23.00 -6.08
CA ASN A 87 -5.98 -21.89 -6.82
C ASN A 87 -6.18 -20.72 -5.84
N SER A 88 -5.45 -19.64 -6.06
CA SER A 88 -5.48 -18.45 -5.22
C SER A 88 -5.25 -17.20 -6.07
N GLY A 89 -5.38 -16.03 -5.45
CA GLY A 89 -5.10 -14.76 -6.10
C GLY A 89 -5.38 -13.57 -5.20
N ILE A 90 -4.83 -12.43 -5.59
CA ILE A 90 -5.09 -11.15 -4.95
C ILE A 90 -6.25 -10.48 -5.69
N GLN A 91 -7.22 -10.00 -4.92
CA GLN A 91 -8.28 -9.14 -5.41
C GLN A 91 -8.22 -7.80 -4.67
N PHE A 92 -8.54 -6.73 -5.38
CA PHE A 92 -8.58 -5.37 -4.82
C PHE A 92 -9.83 -4.66 -5.30
N ARG A 93 -10.27 -3.65 -4.54
CA ARG A 93 -11.53 -2.92 -4.79
C ARG A 93 -12.75 -3.84 -4.84
N CYS A 94 -12.72 -4.93 -4.07
CA CYS A 94 -13.86 -5.80 -3.89
C CYS A 94 -14.94 -5.06 -3.11
N VAL A 95 -16.15 -5.03 -3.68
CA VAL A 95 -17.34 -4.63 -2.94
C VAL A 95 -17.86 -5.88 -2.25
N PHE A 96 -17.36 -6.15 -1.05
CA PHE A 96 -18.00 -7.11 -0.17
C PHE A 96 -19.20 -6.40 0.47
N MET A 97 -20.41 -6.78 0.08
CA MET A 97 -21.57 -6.52 0.94
C MET A 97 -21.40 -7.43 2.14
N MET A 98 -21.01 -6.84 3.27
CA MET A 98 -21.18 -7.47 4.58
C MET A 98 -22.65 -7.60 4.91
#